data_AF-A0A1Y0IFF6-F1
#
_entry.id   AF-A0A1Y0IFF6-F1
#
_cell.length_a   1.000
_cell.length_b   1.000
_cell.length_c   1.000
_cell.angle_alpha   90.00
_cell.angle_beta   90.00
_cell.angle_gamma   90.00
#
_symmetry.space_group_name_H-M   'P 1'
#
loop_
_entity.id
_entity.type
_entity.pdbx_description
1 polymer ?
#
loop_
_entity_poly.entity_id
_entity_poly.type
_entity_poly.pdbx_seq_one_letter_code
_entity_poly.pdbx_strand_id
1 'polypeptide(L)' 'MTIPEQNAQSLLEKIQSLPLDRIAEEEDFVDFLKERAKSHTTTHQDVLDFPVDDLGPWPEGLSLRREDMYGDDGR' A
#
# COMPACT_ATOMS: atom_id res chain seq x y z
N MET A 1 11.66 9.33 -1.24
CA MET A 1 10.38 9.82 -0.68
C MET A 1 10.66 10.28 0.75
N THR A 2 10.44 11.55 1.07
CA THR A 2 10.70 12.13 2.40
C THR A 2 9.48 11.92 3.29
N ILE A 3 9.66 11.31 4.45
CA ILE A 3 8.59 11.26 5.46
C ILE A 3 8.38 12.71 5.94
N PRO A 4 7.17 13.27 5.87
CA PRO A 4 6.94 14.64 6.31
C PRO A 4 7.27 14.76 7.80
N GLU A 5 8.14 15.71 8.16
CA GLU A 5 8.66 15.97 9.51
C GLU A 5 7.59 15.94 10.61
N GLN A 6 6.41 16.46 10.30
CA GLN A 6 5.28 16.53 11.22
C GLN A 6 4.74 15.15 11.64
N ASN A 7 4.86 14.16 10.75
CA ASN A 7 4.45 12.79 11.03
C ASN A 7 5.48 12.10 11.95
N ALA A 8 6.77 12.38 11.77
CA ALA A 8 7.83 11.85 12.65
C ALA A 8 7.71 12.38 14.09
N GLN A 9 7.35 13.65 14.24
CA GLN A 9 7.15 14.28 15.54
C GLN A 9 5.93 13.69 16.28
N SER A 10 4.81 13.48 15.58
CA SER A 10 3.61 12.86 16.18
C SER A 10 3.84 11.41 16.62
N LEU A 11 4.70 10.66 15.90
CA LEU A 11 5.10 9.31 16.29
C LEU A 11 5.97 9.31 17.55
N LEU A 12 6.92 10.24 17.67
CA LEU A 12 7.76 10.37 18.86
C LEU A 12 6.93 10.68 20.12
N GLU A 13 5.94 11.57 20.00
CA GLU A 13 5.04 11.92 21.10
C GLU A 13 4.19 10.70 21.55
N LYS A 14 3.72 9.90 20.59
CA LYS A 14 3.01 8.64 20.88
C LYS A 14 3.90 7.61 21.57
N ILE A 15 5.17 7.50 21.18
CA ILE A 15 6.13 6.58 21.82
C ILE A 15 6.39 7.03 23.27
N GLN A 16 6.49 8.33 23.53
CA GLN A 16 6.77 8.88 24.86
C GLN A 16 5.57 8.81 25.83
N SER A 17 4.35 8.72 25.31
CA SER A 17 3.12 8.63 26.12
C SER A 17 2.71 7.20 26.48
N LEU A 18 3.49 6.19 26.07
CA LEU A 18 3.23 4.80 26.41
C LEU A 18 3.64 4.49 27.87
N PRO A 19 2.79 3.80 28.64
CA PRO A 19 3.07 3.45 30.03
C PRO A 19 4.13 2.35 30.14
N LEU A 20 5.18 2.61 30.94
CA LEU A 20 6.31 1.69 31.18
C LEU A 20 5.92 0.33 31.80
N ASP A 21 4.69 0.17 32.29
CA ASP A 21 4.20 -1.10 32.87
C ASP A 21 3.94 -2.20 31.83
N ARG A 22 4.12 -1.92 30.53
CA ARG A 22 3.92 -2.86 29.40
C ARG A 22 5.22 -3.32 28.70
N ILE A 23 6.39 -2.93 29.21
CA ILE A 23 7.69 -3.12 28.52
C ILE A 23 8.01 -4.58 28.17
N ALA A 24 7.57 -5.56 28.97
CA ALA A 24 7.81 -6.98 28.70
C ALA A 24 6.98 -7.55 27.52
N GLU A 25 5.81 -6.98 27.21
CA GLU A 25 5.03 -7.32 26.00
C GLU A 25 5.53 -6.54 24.78
N GLU A 26 6.19 -5.39 25.00
CA GLU A 26 6.68 -4.49 23.95
C GLU A 26 8.04 -4.90 23.36
N GLU A 27 8.86 -5.67 24.07
CA GLU A 27 10.11 -6.23 23.50
C GLU A 27 9.80 -7.13 22.29
N ASP A 28 8.76 -7.96 22.38
CA ASP A 28 8.25 -8.78 21.27
C ASP A 28 7.68 -7.89 20.14
N PHE A 29 7.08 -6.75 20.47
CA PHE A 29 6.59 -5.81 19.47
C PHE A 29 7.72 -5.07 18.72
N VAL A 30 8.78 -4.66 19.42
CA VAL A 30 9.96 -4.05 18.81
C VAL A 30 10.71 -5.06 17.96
N ASP A 31 10.84 -6.30 18.43
CA ASP A 31 11.45 -7.36 17.66
C ASP A 31 10.58 -7.78 16.47
N PHE A 32 9.26 -7.83 16.62
CA PHE A 32 8.30 -7.97 15.51
C PHE A 32 8.44 -6.85 14.48
N LEU A 33 8.58 -5.59 14.90
CA LEU A 33 8.80 -4.47 13.97
C LEU A 33 10.15 -4.57 13.26
N LYS A 34 11.22 -5.02 13.94
CA LYS A 34 12.52 -5.27 13.32
C LYS A 34 12.46 -6.45 12.34
N GLU A 35 11.79 -7.54 12.70
CA GLU A 35 11.54 -8.73 11.86
C GLU A 35 10.77 -8.34 10.59
N ARG A 36 9.72 -7.53 10.76
CA ARG A 36 8.90 -7.00 9.67
C ARG A 36 9.66 -6.02 8.78
N ALA A 37 10.50 -5.15 9.36
CA ALA A 37 11.31 -4.22 8.58
C ALA A 37 12.38 -4.95 7.76
N LYS A 38 13.00 -6.00 8.30
CA LYS A 38 13.96 -6.86 7.57
C LYS A 38 13.31 -7.63 6.42
N SER A 39 12.06 -8.04 6.57
CA SER A 39 11.31 -8.73 5.51
C SER A 39 10.70 -7.79 4.45
N HIS A 40 10.64 -6.48 4.70
CA HIS A 40 10.16 -5.47 3.75
C HIS A 40 11.26 -4.77 2.95
N THR A 41 12.53 -5.10 3.15
CA THR A 41 13.58 -4.64 2.24
C THR A 41 13.52 -5.48 0.97
N THR A 42 12.91 -4.89 -0.06
CA THR A 42 13.04 -5.25 -1.48
C THR A 42 12.54 -6.63 -1.90
N THR A 43 11.23 -6.89 -1.81
CA THR A 43 10.57 -7.57 -2.94
C THR A 43 10.21 -6.49 -3.95
N HIS A 44 11.25 -6.06 -4.65
CA HIS A 44 11.19 -5.12 -5.74
C HIS A 44 10.43 -5.78 -6.88
N GLN A 45 9.09 -5.76 -6.84
CA GLN A 45 8.25 -6.26 -7.93
C GLN A 45 8.83 -7.55 -8.51
N ASP A 46 8.90 -8.63 -7.72
CA ASP A 46 8.92 -9.93 -8.37
C ASP A 46 7.62 -9.95 -9.15
N VAL A 47 7.74 -9.65 -10.45
CA VAL A 47 6.70 -9.81 -11.45
C VAL A 47 6.35 -11.28 -11.30
N LEU A 48 5.31 -11.52 -10.51
CA LEU A 48 4.73 -12.83 -10.40
C LEU A 48 4.52 -13.28 -11.84
N ASP A 49 5.14 -14.39 -12.22
CA ASP A 49 5.09 -14.98 -13.57
C ASP A 49 3.70 -15.59 -13.78
N PHE A 50 2.68 -14.75 -13.57
CA PHE A 50 1.34 -15.05 -13.97
C PHE A 50 1.29 -14.89 -15.47
N PRO A 51 0.62 -15.82 -16.18
CA PRO A 51 0.32 -15.61 -17.58
C PRO A 51 -0.40 -14.26 -17.71
N VAL A 52 0.28 -13.30 -18.32
CA VAL A 52 -0.31 -12.02 -18.68
C VAL A 52 -0.98 -12.24 -20.02
N ASP A 53 -2.31 -12.28 -20.03
CA ASP A 53 -3.07 -12.30 -21.28
C ASP A 53 -2.84 -10.97 -22.01
N ASP A 54 -2.11 -11.00 -23.13
CA ASP A 54 -2.01 -9.87 -24.06
C ASP A 54 -3.12 -9.98 -25.11
N LEU A 55 -4.19 -9.19 -24.92
CA LEU A 55 -5.32 -9.11 -25.84
C LEU A 55 -5.05 -8.19 -27.04
N GLY A 56 -3.83 -7.66 -27.17
CA GLY A 56 -3.45 -6.71 -28.20
C GLY A 56 -3.90 -5.28 -27.91
N PRO A 57 -3.59 -4.34 -28.81
CA PRO A 57 -3.94 -2.94 -28.63
C PRO A 57 -5.45 -2.76 -28.59
N TRP A 58 -5.90 -1.86 -27.72
CA TRP A 58 -7.31 -1.49 -27.64
C TRP A 58 -7.81 -0.96 -29.00
N PRO A 59 -8.96 -1.43 -29.52
CA PRO A 59 -9.43 -1.03 -30.85
C PRO A 59 -9.71 0.47 -30.93
N GLU A 60 -9.27 1.09 -32.03
CA GLU A 60 -9.58 2.50 -32.30
C GLU A 60 -11.09 2.67 -32.49
N GLY A 61 -11.69 3.58 -31.71
CA GLY A 61 -13.13 3.84 -31.71
C GLY A 61 -13.94 3.04 -30.70
N LEU A 62 -13.33 2.11 -29.95
CA LEU A 62 -14.01 1.47 -28.82
C LEU A 62 -13.90 2.38 -27.59
N SER A 63 -15.04 2.79 -27.05
CA SER A 63 -15.13 3.71 -25.93
C SER A 63 -15.79 3.01 -24.75
N LEU A 64 -15.25 3.24 -23.55
CA LEU A 64 -15.80 2.76 -22.29
C LEU A 64 -16.75 3.76 -21.65
N ARG A 65 -17.22 4.75 -22.41
CA ARG A 65 -18.24 5.68 -21.95
C ARG A 65 -19.55 4.94 -21.77
N ARG A 66 -20.30 5.35 -20.76
CA ARG A 66 -21.60 4.73 -20.44
C ARG A 66 -22.53 4.78 -21.64
N GLU A 67 -22.52 5.91 -22.34
CA GLU A 67 -23.37 6.19 -23.50
C GLU A 67 -23.02 5.25 -24.68
N ASP A 68 -21.74 4.91 -24.85
CA ASP A 68 -21.28 3.99 -25.89
C ASP A 68 -21.48 2.51 -25.49
N MET A 69 -21.47 2.20 -24.17
CA MET A 69 -21.63 0.84 -23.65
C MET A 69 -23.10 0.42 -23.44
N TYR A 70 -23.94 1.34 -22.98
CA TYR A 70 -25.33 1.07 -22.58
C TYR A 70 -26.36 1.82 -23.44
N GLY A 71 -25.90 2.67 -24.36
CA GLY A 71 -26.75 3.64 -25.05
C GLY A 71 -27.05 4.84 -24.16
N ASP A 72 -27.42 5.95 -24.78
CA ASP A 72 -28.00 7.09 -24.06
C ASP A 72 -29.44 6.73 -23.68
N ASP A 73 -29.62 6.16 -22.48
CA ASP A 73 -30.93 5.81 -21.94
C ASP A 73 -31.71 7.03 -21.40
N GLY A 74 -31.24 8.24 -21.69
CA GLY A 74 -32.07 9.41 -21.99
C GLY A 74 -33.13 9.76 -20.95
N ARG A 75 -32.80 9.69 -19.66
CA ARG A 75 -33.67 10.24 -18.61
C ARG A 75 -33.69 11.77 -18.63
#